data_AF-A0A3G6YKF9-F1
#
_entry.id   AF-A0A3G6YKF9-F1
#
_cell.length_a   1.000
_cell.length_b   1.000
_cell.length_c   1.000
_cell.angle_alpha   90.00
_cell.angle_beta   90.00
_cell.angle_gamma   90.00
#
_symmetry.space_group_name_H-M   'P 1'
#
loop_
_entity.id
_entity.type
_entity.pdbx_description
1 polymer ?
#
loop_
_entity_poly.entity_id
_entity_poly.type
_entity_poly.pdbx_seq_one_letter_code
_entity_poly.pdbx_strand_id
1 'polypeptide(L)'
;MNEQPTFMKLKEALPEHIILAQVAFSAFMTAQGYATRNLFNRKVADFVVLDKAFNIVAIVELDDSSHKGKEDLDAERDALIQEAGFKVIRYKRTPELAQIHSDFNIASSSLAQVSIEPDLTNTKLVADAIIIERDDPCVQPTQHIDEVKLNS
;
A
#
# COMPACT_ATOMS: atom_id res chain seq x y z
N MET A 1 11.16 -0.13 -15.98
CA MET A 1 10.05 -0.45 -15.04
C MET A 1 10.51 -0.23 -13.60
N ASN A 2 9.84 0.66 -12.84
CA ASN A 2 10.23 1.07 -11.47
C ASN A 2 9.06 0.93 -10.46
N GLU A 3 8.38 -0.21 -10.46
CA GLU A 3 7.19 -0.43 -9.63
C GLU A 3 7.50 -0.44 -8.14
N GLN A 4 8.46 -1.25 -7.68
CA GLN A 4 8.84 -1.31 -6.26
C GLN A 4 9.30 0.05 -5.70
N PRO A 5 10.18 0.83 -6.36
CA PRO A 5 10.51 2.19 -5.90
C PRO A 5 9.29 3.10 -5.80
N THR A 6 8.37 3.02 -6.76
CA THR A 6 7.16 3.85 -6.77
C THR A 6 6.22 3.46 -5.64
N PHE A 7 6.05 2.16 -5.38
CA PHE A 7 5.27 1.66 -4.26
C PHE A 7 5.79 2.19 -2.92
N MET A 8 7.12 2.17 -2.72
CA MET A 8 7.72 2.70 -1.49
C MET A 8 7.49 4.20 -1.34
N LYS A 9 7.65 4.97 -2.42
CA LYS A 9 7.36 6.42 -2.44
C LYS A 9 5.89 6.73 -2.14
N LEU A 10 4.96 5.96 -2.70
CA LEU A 10 3.53 6.10 -2.42
C LEU A 10 3.24 5.80 -0.94
N LYS A 11 3.80 4.72 -0.36
CA LYS A 11 3.63 4.41 1.06
C LYS A 11 4.18 5.49 1.98
N GLU A 12 5.33 6.05 1.64
CA GLU A 12 5.96 7.13 2.39
C GLU A 12 5.12 8.42 2.35
N ALA A 13 4.62 8.78 1.16
CA ALA A 13 3.83 9.99 0.94
C ALA A 13 2.39 9.90 1.47
N LEU A 14 1.83 8.67 1.55
CA LEU A 14 0.43 8.41 1.87
C LEU A 14 0.28 7.50 3.11
N PRO A 15 0.81 7.87 4.29
CA PRO A 15 0.87 6.98 5.45
C PRO A 15 -0.51 6.54 5.97
N GLU A 16 -1.53 7.38 5.76
CA GLU A 16 -2.91 7.12 6.20
C GLU A 16 -3.75 6.35 5.17
N HIS A 17 -3.18 6.00 4.01
CA HIS A 17 -3.87 5.31 2.92
C HIS A 17 -3.42 3.86 2.81
N ILE A 18 -4.28 3.04 2.20
CA ILE A 18 -3.97 1.65 1.87
C ILE A 18 -3.60 1.60 0.39
N ILE A 19 -2.47 1.00 0.05
CA ILE A 19 -2.01 0.86 -1.33
C ILE A 19 -2.03 -0.61 -1.71
N LEU A 20 -2.83 -0.92 -2.72
CA LEU A 20 -2.91 -2.25 -3.32
C LEU A 20 -2.12 -2.24 -4.64
N ALA A 21 -1.26 -3.23 -4.85
CA ALA A 21 -0.51 -3.38 -6.10
C ALA A 21 -1.17 -4.43 -7.01
N GLN A 22 -1.06 -4.24 -8.32
CA GLN A 22 -1.51 -5.19 -9.35
C GLN A 22 -2.99 -5.61 -9.18
N VAL A 23 -3.89 -4.63 -9.22
CA VAL A 23 -5.32 -4.85 -8.99
C VAL A 23 -6.07 -4.98 -10.31
N ALA A 24 -6.75 -6.10 -10.53
CA ALA A 24 -7.59 -6.28 -11.71
C ALA A 24 -8.74 -5.26 -11.72
N PHE A 25 -8.97 -4.61 -12.86
CA PHE A 25 -10.06 -3.63 -12.99
C PHE A 25 -11.43 -4.24 -12.72
N SER A 26 -11.63 -5.51 -13.03
CA SER A 26 -12.85 -6.25 -12.72
C SER A 26 -13.17 -6.37 -11.23
N ALA A 27 -12.21 -6.06 -10.34
CA ALA A 27 -12.43 -6.06 -8.90
C ALA A 27 -13.19 -4.82 -8.40
N PHE A 28 -13.13 -3.71 -9.14
CA PHE A 28 -13.73 -2.43 -8.71
C PHE A 28 -14.55 -1.71 -9.79
N MET A 29 -14.51 -2.19 -11.04
CA MET A 29 -15.36 -1.70 -12.12
C MET A 29 -16.38 -2.75 -12.54
N THR A 30 -17.58 -2.28 -12.85
CA THR A 30 -18.64 -3.08 -13.46
C THR A 30 -19.22 -2.30 -14.65
N ALA A 31 -19.68 -3.02 -15.67
CA ALA A 31 -20.32 -2.41 -16.83
C ALA A 31 -21.49 -3.27 -17.30
N GLN A 32 -22.45 -2.61 -17.94
CA GLN A 32 -23.57 -3.27 -18.59
C GLN A 32 -23.14 -3.72 -20.00
N GLY A 33 -23.37 -4.99 -20.31
CA GLY A 33 -23.04 -5.58 -21.60
C GLY A 33 -21.63 -6.18 -21.70
N TYR A 34 -21.53 -7.26 -22.47
CA TYR A 34 -20.29 -8.03 -22.62
C TYR A 34 -19.17 -7.26 -23.33
N ALA A 35 -19.50 -6.43 -24.31
CA ALA A 35 -18.52 -5.65 -25.07
C ALA A 35 -17.76 -4.68 -24.17
N THR A 36 -18.48 -3.86 -23.39
CA THR A 36 -17.90 -2.90 -22.46
C THR A 36 -17.11 -3.59 -21.35
N ARG A 37 -17.61 -4.72 -20.83
CA ARG A 37 -16.90 -5.50 -19.81
C ARG A 37 -15.56 -6.05 -20.30
N ASN A 38 -15.47 -6.44 -21.56
CA ASN A 38 -14.23 -6.96 -22.15
C ASN A 38 -13.11 -5.92 -22.22
N LEU A 39 -13.42 -4.62 -22.24
CA LEU A 39 -12.43 -3.55 -22.28
C LEU A 39 -11.54 -3.51 -21.04
N PHE A 40 -12.08 -3.88 -19.87
CA PHE A 40 -11.34 -3.85 -18.60
C PHE A 40 -11.14 -5.23 -17.94
N ASN A 41 -11.84 -6.29 -18.36
CA ASN A 41 -11.72 -7.63 -17.76
C ASN A 41 -10.31 -8.23 -17.81
N ARG A 42 -9.45 -7.76 -18.74
CA ARG A 42 -8.06 -8.23 -18.89
C ARG A 42 -7.04 -7.19 -18.41
N LYS A 43 -7.50 -6.08 -17.83
CA LYS A 43 -6.64 -4.98 -17.40
C LYS A 43 -6.36 -5.09 -15.90
N VAL A 44 -5.15 -4.72 -15.53
CA VAL A 44 -4.64 -4.69 -14.16
C VAL A 44 -4.05 -3.31 -13.97
N ALA A 45 -4.46 -2.62 -12.91
CA ALA A 45 -3.86 -1.37 -12.47
C ALA A 45 -2.58 -1.66 -11.70
N ASP A 46 -1.54 -0.85 -11.91
CA ASP A 46 -0.28 -1.01 -11.15
C ASP A 46 -0.53 -0.76 -9.66
N PHE A 47 -1.26 0.31 -9.31
CA PHE A 47 -1.71 0.51 -7.94
C PHE A 47 -3.13 1.08 -7.84
N VAL A 48 -3.81 0.72 -6.75
CA VAL A 48 -5.05 1.36 -6.30
C VAL A 48 -4.84 1.89 -4.90
N VAL A 49 -5.12 3.18 -4.72
CA VAL A 49 -5.02 3.87 -3.44
C VAL A 49 -6.40 3.98 -2.82
N LEU A 50 -6.53 3.49 -1.59
CA LEU A 50 -7.77 3.52 -0.82
C LEU A 50 -7.64 4.39 0.42
N ASP A 51 -8.75 4.96 0.87
CA ASP A 51 -8.87 5.51 2.21
C ASP A 51 -9.04 4.40 3.27
N LYS A 52 -9.13 4.79 4.55
CA LYS A 52 -9.33 3.85 5.68
C LYS A 52 -10.68 3.14 5.66
N ALA A 53 -11.64 3.63 4.88
CA ALA A 53 -12.95 3.02 4.70
C ALA A 53 -13.01 2.14 3.43
N PHE A 54 -11.86 1.90 2.78
CA PHE A 54 -11.72 1.13 1.53
C PHE A 54 -12.39 1.77 0.31
N ASN A 55 -12.66 3.08 0.33
CA ASN A 55 -13.07 3.79 -0.86
C ASN A 55 -11.87 4.07 -1.76
N ILE A 56 -12.04 3.93 -3.07
CA ILE A 56 -10.99 4.23 -4.04
C ILE A 56 -10.80 5.74 -4.13
N VAL A 57 -9.60 6.20 -3.77
CA VAL A 57 -9.18 7.59 -3.88
C VAL A 57 -8.58 7.87 -5.26
N ALA A 58 -7.71 6.97 -5.74
CA ALA A 58 -7.11 7.08 -7.06
C ALA A 58 -6.58 5.72 -7.56
N ILE A 59 -6.50 5.60 -8.87
CA ILE A 59 -5.79 4.54 -9.60
C ILE A 59 -4.47 5.14 -10.08
N VAL A 60 -3.37 4.43 -9.86
CA VAL A 60 -2.03 4.85 -10.30
C VAL A 60 -1.53 3.87 -11.35
N GLU A 61 -1.10 4.40 -12.50
CA GLU A 61 -0.55 3.62 -13.60
C GLU A 61 0.89 4.07 -13.89
N LEU A 62 1.75 3.12 -14.19
CA LEU A 62 3.13 3.34 -14.58
C LEU A 62 3.24 3.25 -16.10
N ASP A 63 3.46 4.40 -16.73
CA ASP A 63 3.58 4.48 -18.18
C ASP A 63 5.04 4.16 -18.57
N ASP A 64 5.27 3.00 -19.20
CA ASP A 64 6.54 2.76 -19.88
C ASP A 64 6.47 3.41 -21.26
N SER A 65 7.51 4.17 -21.62
CA SER A 65 7.72 4.88 -22.89
C SER A 65 7.64 4.03 -24.18
N SER A 66 7.21 2.76 -24.09
CA SER A 66 7.14 1.79 -25.19
C SER A 66 5.69 1.48 -25.64
N HIS A 67 4.83 2.49 -25.73
CA HIS A 67 3.48 2.33 -26.30
C HIS A 67 3.36 3.01 -27.67
N LYS A 68 3.67 2.24 -28.73
CA LYS A 68 3.25 2.58 -30.09
C LYS A 68 2.23 1.54 -30.57
N GLY A 69 1.01 1.99 -30.91
CA GLY A 69 0.03 1.18 -31.64
C GLY A 69 -1.21 0.66 -30.87
N LYS A 70 -1.54 1.18 -29.68
CA LYS A 70 -2.76 0.83 -28.93
C LYS A 70 -3.61 2.03 -28.47
N GLU A 71 -3.43 3.17 -29.13
CA GLU A 71 -3.99 4.46 -28.72
C GLU A 71 -5.52 4.46 -28.63
N ASP A 72 -6.22 3.85 -29.60
CA ASP A 72 -7.69 3.84 -29.64
C ASP A 72 -8.31 3.03 -28.49
N LEU A 73 -7.74 1.86 -28.18
CA LEU A 73 -8.20 1.01 -27.07
C LEU A 73 -7.94 1.65 -25.71
N ASP A 74 -6.86 2.42 -25.60
CA ASP A 74 -6.55 3.14 -24.36
C ASP A 74 -7.45 4.37 -24.20
N ALA A 75 -7.89 5.02 -25.29
CA ALA A 75 -8.84 6.13 -25.24
C ALA A 75 -10.24 5.69 -24.77
N GLU A 76 -10.78 4.58 -25.32
CA GLU A 76 -12.07 4.04 -24.88
C GLU A 76 -12.03 3.59 -23.41
N ARG A 77 -10.91 2.99 -22.98
CA ARG A 77 -10.70 2.61 -21.58
C ARG A 77 -10.71 3.85 -20.68
N ASP A 78 -9.93 4.86 -21.03
CA ASP A 78 -9.80 6.07 -20.23
C ASP A 78 -11.14 6.78 -20.08
N ALA A 79 -11.96 6.79 -21.14
CA ALA A 79 -13.32 7.30 -21.11
C ALA A 79 -14.20 6.54 -20.09
N LEU A 80 -14.11 5.21 -20.04
CA LEU A 80 -14.87 4.40 -19.07
C LEU A 80 -14.43 4.63 -17.62
N ILE A 81 -13.12 4.77 -17.39
CA ILE A 81 -12.60 5.03 -16.04
C ILE A 81 -13.07 6.42 -15.57
N GLN A 82 -13.05 7.40 -16.48
CA GLN A 82 -13.52 8.75 -16.23
C GLN A 82 -15.05 8.78 -15.99
N GLU A 83 -15.83 8.02 -16.78
CA GLU A 83 -17.27 7.88 -16.59
C GLU A 83 -17.62 7.24 -15.24
N ALA A 84 -16.82 6.25 -14.82
CA ALA A 84 -16.94 5.64 -13.50
C ALA A 84 -16.52 6.58 -12.34
N GLY A 85 -16.02 7.78 -12.64
CA GLY A 85 -15.68 8.81 -11.66
C GLY A 85 -14.35 8.56 -10.93
N PHE A 86 -13.53 7.62 -11.40
CA PHE A 86 -12.24 7.34 -10.78
C PHE A 86 -11.17 8.34 -11.23
N LYS A 87 -10.38 8.81 -10.26
CA LYS A 87 -9.18 9.60 -10.53
C LYS A 87 -8.05 8.67 -10.98
N VAL A 88 -7.43 8.98 -12.11
CA VAL A 88 -6.25 8.25 -12.62
C VAL A 88 -5.03 9.16 -12.57
N ILE A 89 -3.93 8.67 -11.99
CA ILE A 89 -2.64 9.35 -11.93
C ILE A 89 -1.62 8.50 -12.68
N ARG A 90 -0.86 9.11 -13.61
CA ARG A 90 0.11 8.39 -14.44
C ARG A 90 1.52 8.88 -14.19
N TYR A 91 2.42 7.96 -13.88
CA TYR A 91 3.83 8.27 -13.67
C TYR A 91 4.70 7.63 -14.76
N LYS A 92 5.43 8.47 -15.52
CA LYS A 92 6.40 8.02 -16.54
C LYS A 92 7.71 7.47 -15.96
N ARG A 93 7.97 7.81 -14.71
CA ARG A 93 9.16 7.43 -13.93
C ARG A 93 8.78 7.42 -12.46
N THR A 94 9.64 6.89 -11.60
CA THR A 94 9.44 6.97 -10.15
C THR A 94 9.17 8.42 -9.73
N PRO A 95 8.03 8.72 -9.12
CA PRO A 95 7.70 10.07 -8.70
C PRO A 95 8.48 10.47 -7.44
N GLU A 96 8.69 11.77 -7.26
CA GLU A 96 9.15 12.34 -6.00
C GLU A 96 7.98 12.58 -5.04
N LEU A 97 8.27 12.65 -3.73
CA LEU A 97 7.23 12.82 -2.71
C LEU A 97 6.39 14.08 -2.94
N ALA A 98 7.03 15.19 -3.31
CA ALA A 98 6.34 16.45 -3.57
C ALA A 98 5.30 16.34 -4.70
N GLN A 99 5.62 15.55 -5.75
CA GLN A 99 4.69 15.28 -6.85
C GLN A 99 3.49 14.48 -6.34
N ILE A 100 3.72 13.42 -5.55
CA ILE A 100 2.65 12.60 -4.97
C ILE A 100 1.74 13.45 -4.08
N HIS A 101 2.30 14.27 -3.17
CA HIS A 101 1.48 15.13 -2.30
C HIS A 101 0.62 16.11 -3.09
N SER A 102 1.19 16.74 -4.13
CA SER A 102 0.44 17.63 -5.02
C SER A 102 -0.67 16.89 -5.75
N ASP A 103 -0.37 15.73 -6.34
CA ASP A 103 -1.33 14.95 -7.12
C ASP A 103 -2.48 14.43 -6.24
N PHE A 104 -2.22 14.08 -4.98
CA PHE A 104 -3.25 13.66 -4.02
C PHE A 104 -3.89 14.83 -3.27
N ASN A 105 -3.51 16.08 -3.58
CA ASN A 105 -3.94 17.28 -2.87
C ASN A 105 -3.77 17.16 -1.34
N ILE A 106 -2.70 16.50 -0.93
CA ILE A 106 -2.29 16.45 0.47
C ILE A 106 -1.58 17.77 0.71
N ALA A 107 -2.37 18.77 1.10
CA ALA A 107 -1.80 19.89 1.84
C ALA A 107 -1.03 19.28 3.01
N SER A 108 0.21 19.74 3.24
CA SER A 108 0.88 19.49 4.51
C SER A 108 0.06 20.17 5.62
N SER A 109 -1.04 19.56 6.02
CA SER A 109 -1.67 19.87 7.28
C SER A 109 -0.71 19.37 8.34
N SER A 110 0.18 20.28 8.73
CA SER A 110 0.99 20.22 9.94
C SER A 110 0.26 19.42 11.02
N LEU A 111 0.78 18.24 11.35
CA LEU A 111 0.49 17.51 12.59
C LEU A 111 1.21 18.21 13.76
N ALA A 112 0.91 19.48 13.95
CA ALA A 112 1.08 20.21 15.19
C ALA A 112 -0.34 20.67 15.54
N GLN A 113 -0.97 20.34 16.66
CA GLN A 113 -0.46 20.04 17.99
C GLN A 113 -1.50 19.15 18.70
N VAL A 114 -1.10 18.01 19.25
CA VAL A 114 -1.76 17.46 20.44
C VAL A 114 -0.68 17.47 21.52
N SER A 115 -0.62 18.58 22.27
CA SER A 115 0.10 18.61 23.54
C SER A 115 -0.67 17.73 24.51
N ILE A 116 -0.17 16.52 24.74
CA ILE A 116 -0.56 15.77 25.94
C ILE A 116 0.37 16.28 27.04
N GLU A 117 -0.05 17.34 27.71
CA GLU A 117 0.47 17.67 29.02
C GLU A 117 0.09 16.51 29.97
N PRO A 118 1.03 15.85 30.67
CA PRO A 118 0.66 14.90 31.70
C PRO A 118 0.10 15.69 32.89
N ASP A 119 -1.22 15.83 32.95
CA ASP A 119 -1.92 16.34 34.13
C ASP A 119 -1.81 15.30 35.26
N LEU A 120 -0.71 15.39 36.01
CA LEU A 120 -0.43 14.64 37.23
C LEU A 120 -1.25 15.21 38.40
N THR A 121 -2.57 15.20 38.26
CA THR A 121 -3.47 15.57 39.35
C THR A 121 -4.77 14.81 39.23
N ASN A 122 -4.73 13.49 39.51
CA ASN A 122 -5.73 12.79 40.33
C ASN A 122 -5.51 11.25 40.31
N THR A 123 -4.89 10.78 41.40
CA THR A 123 -5.33 9.59 42.16
C THR A 123 -4.88 8.18 41.71
N LYS A 124 -3.78 7.74 42.35
CA LYS A 124 -3.57 6.48 43.10
C LYS A 124 -4.20 5.15 42.61
N LEU A 125 -3.27 4.21 42.39
CA LEU A 125 -3.30 2.78 42.76
C LEU A 125 -4.08 1.79 41.87
N VAL A 126 -3.40 1.28 40.83
CA VAL A 126 -3.45 -0.15 40.48
C VAL A 126 -2.02 -0.60 40.17
N ALA A 127 -1.18 -0.65 41.21
CA ALA A 127 -0.03 -1.55 41.17
C ALA A 127 -0.58 -2.97 41.31
N ASP A 128 -0.02 -3.90 40.54
CA ASP A 128 -0.42 -5.31 40.42
C ASP A 128 -1.60 -5.59 39.50
N ALA A 129 -1.30 -5.76 38.20
CA ALA A 129 -1.78 -6.89 37.38
C ALA A 129 -1.54 -6.64 35.88
N ILE A 130 -0.29 -6.69 35.43
CA ILE A 130 0.03 -7.01 34.04
C ILE A 130 1.26 -7.94 34.07
N ILE A 131 1.01 -9.23 34.29
CA ILE A 131 1.99 -10.28 34.02
C ILE A 131 1.95 -10.51 32.51
N ILE A 132 2.99 -10.07 31.81
CA ILE A 132 3.25 -10.44 30.42
C ILE A 132 4.21 -11.63 30.49
N GLU A 133 3.69 -12.84 30.32
CA GLU A 133 4.52 -14.02 30.10
C GLU A 133 5.18 -13.87 28.72
N ARG A 134 6.51 -13.75 28.72
CA ARG A 134 7.35 -13.84 27.51
C ARG A 134 7.83 -15.27 27.39
N ASP A 135 7.27 -16.02 26.45
CA ASP A 135 7.87 -17.25 25.97
C ASP A 135 8.99 -16.91 24.99
N ASP A 136 10.22 -16.79 25.50
CA ASP A 136 11.45 -16.87 24.69
C ASP A 136 12.22 -18.13 25.10
N PRO A 137 12.41 -19.14 24.21
CA PRO A 137 13.24 -20.29 24.52
C PRO A 137 14.73 -19.93 24.42
N CYS A 138 15.39 -19.84 25.58
CA CYS A 138 16.84 -19.72 25.69
C CYS A 138 17.50 -21.07 25.39
N VAL A 139 18.04 -21.23 24.17
CA VAL A 139 18.93 -22.35 23.82
C VAL A 139 20.36 -22.00 24.24
N GLN A 140 20.88 -22.74 25.23
CA GLN A 140 22.29 -22.66 25.62
C GLN A 140 23.18 -23.55 24.74
N PRO A 141 24.40 -23.11 24.37
CA PRO A 141 25.34 -23.93 23.63
C PRO A 141 26.20 -24.76 24.60
N THR A 142 26.28 -26.07 24.39
CA THR A 142 27.34 -26.91 24.96
C THR A 142 28.19 -27.49 23.84
N GLN A 143 29.47 -27.10 23.83
CA GLN A 143 30.51 -27.69 23.00
C GLN A 143 31.22 -28.82 23.74
N HIS A 144 31.74 -29.74 22.92
CA HIS A 144 32.96 -30.55 23.06
C HIS A 144 32.84 -32.05 23.41
N ILE A 145 32.99 -32.83 22.31
CA ILE A 145 33.61 -34.14 22.04
C ILE A 145 34.33 -34.93 23.18
N ASP A 146 34.18 -36.26 23.18
CA ASP A 146 35.17 -37.20 22.59
C ASP A 146 34.70 -38.69 22.56
N GLU A 147 35.00 -39.30 21.42
CA GLU A 147 35.34 -40.69 21.05
C GLU A 147 34.82 -41.98 21.76
N VAL A 148 34.17 -42.82 20.93
CA VAL A 148 34.53 -44.22 20.54
C VAL A 148 34.67 -45.30 21.64
N LYS A 149 33.77 -46.30 21.62
CA LYS A 149 34.11 -47.71 21.26
C LYS A 149 32.89 -48.63 21.13
N LEU A 150 32.93 -49.44 20.06
CA LEU A 150 32.18 -50.68 19.85
C LEU A 150 32.32 -51.67 21.02
N ASN A 151 31.37 -52.62 21.07
CA ASN A 151 31.35 -53.99 21.62
C ASN A 151 30.00 -54.17 22.37
N SER A 152 29.12 -55.13 22.10
CA SER A 152 29.23 -56.51 21.60
C SER A 152 27.96 -56.94 20.85
#